data_AF-A0A9N8LZH5-F1
#
_entry.id   AF-A0A9N8LZH5-F1
#
_cell.length_a   1.000
_cell.length_b   1.000
_cell.length_c   1.000
_cell.angle_alpha   90.00
_cell.angle_beta   90.00
_cell.angle_gamma   90.00
#
_symmetry.space_group_name_H-M   'P 1'
#
loop_
_entity.id
_entity.type
_entity.pdbx_description
1 polymer ?
#
loop_
_entity_poly.entity_id
_entity_poly.type
_entity_poly.pdbx_seq_one_letter_code
_entity_poly.pdbx_strand_id
1 'polypeptide(L)'
;MHGVFEAHSRERAPPPQHNHSQPTRSITPIPDLPSLRTWFATHHPALALPDNVLLQLITHESHNLAHRHASPQQGHDILTAGAHNRRLSFLGRRALHAFLALFLHGVVSSSTAQEARRAADEILRSPDALDVILHTGRLGDRPGRALELEQVMRWTPAHSEQERGAHDRGLYTIRGRTLEAFIGAIYHQHGANLASQTFHAHILPHIDAFPPDTPRTLWDAIKARADVDRRALVDLQAWAQGKRVELGYGSAALASPAQGKQVE
;
A
#
# COMPACT_ATOMS: atom_id res chain seq x y z
N MET A 1 29.07 -31.58 -65.80
CA MET A 1 29.09 -32.40 -64.56
C MET A 1 28.59 -31.53 -63.43
N HIS A 2 27.46 -31.94 -62.83
CA HIS A 2 26.72 -31.19 -61.82
C HIS A 2 27.50 -31.09 -60.49
N GLY A 3 27.70 -29.86 -60.01
CA GLY A 3 28.11 -29.58 -58.63
C GLY A 3 26.88 -29.20 -57.80
N VAL A 4 26.55 -30.05 -56.84
CA VAL A 4 25.49 -29.87 -55.85
C VAL A 4 25.99 -28.89 -54.78
N PHE A 5 25.31 -27.76 -54.60
CA PHE A 5 25.49 -26.88 -53.43
C PHE A 5 24.31 -27.09 -52.48
N GLU A 6 24.58 -27.79 -51.38
CA GLU A 6 23.63 -28.16 -50.34
C GLU A 6 23.48 -27.00 -49.34
N ALA A 7 22.31 -26.38 -49.30
CA ALA A 7 21.98 -25.28 -48.40
C ALA A 7 21.88 -25.78 -46.94
N HIS A 8 22.85 -25.41 -46.11
CA HIS A 8 22.80 -25.66 -44.66
C HIS A 8 21.77 -24.73 -43.99
N SER A 9 20.58 -25.26 -43.74
CA SER A 9 19.57 -24.62 -42.89
C SER A 9 20.01 -24.70 -41.43
N ARG A 10 20.45 -23.57 -40.86
CA ARG A 10 20.66 -23.44 -39.40
C ARG A 10 19.31 -23.27 -38.72
N GLU A 11 18.73 -24.35 -38.22
CA GLU A 11 17.63 -24.30 -37.25
C GLU A 11 18.12 -23.59 -35.98
N ARG A 12 17.56 -22.40 -35.71
CA ARG A 12 17.74 -21.72 -34.41
C ARG A 12 16.83 -22.41 -33.41
N ALA A 13 17.43 -23.08 -32.42
CA ALA A 13 16.70 -23.58 -31.26
C ALA A 13 15.98 -22.41 -30.53
N PRO A 14 14.72 -22.59 -30.09
CA PRO A 14 14.00 -21.57 -29.34
C PRO A 14 14.65 -21.37 -27.96
N PRO A 15 14.64 -20.13 -27.41
CA PRO A 15 15.20 -19.86 -26.10
C PRO A 15 14.41 -20.57 -24.99
N PRO A 16 15.06 -20.94 -23.87
CA PRO A 16 14.42 -21.66 -22.78
C PRO A 16 13.31 -20.82 -22.15
N GLN A 17 12.12 -21.40 -22.09
CA GLN A 17 10.97 -20.81 -21.40
C GLN A 17 11.23 -20.89 -19.89
N HIS A 18 11.70 -19.80 -19.29
CA HIS A 18 11.68 -19.66 -17.85
C HIS A 18 10.23 -19.53 -17.39
N ASN A 19 9.72 -20.63 -16.87
CA ASN A 19 8.39 -20.74 -16.27
C ASN A 19 8.41 -20.01 -14.92
N HIS A 20 8.41 -18.68 -14.94
CA HIS A 20 8.07 -17.89 -13.78
C HIS A 20 6.54 -17.87 -13.67
N SER A 21 6.00 -18.79 -12.87
CA SER A 21 4.64 -18.72 -12.38
C SER A 21 4.51 -17.44 -11.54
N GLN A 22 4.20 -16.32 -12.21
CA GLN A 22 3.83 -15.09 -11.54
C GLN A 22 2.49 -15.35 -10.82
N PRO A 23 2.35 -14.94 -9.55
CA PRO A 23 1.06 -15.01 -8.88
C PRO A 23 0.07 -14.19 -9.70
N THR A 24 -1.08 -14.79 -10.00
CA THR A 24 -2.21 -14.19 -10.74
C THR A 24 -2.66 -12.92 -10.04
N ARG A 25 -2.10 -11.77 -10.45
CA ARG A 25 -2.44 -10.44 -9.95
C ARG A 25 -3.84 -10.08 -10.45
N SER A 26 -4.81 -10.02 -9.55
CA SER A 26 -6.19 -9.64 -9.90
C SER A 26 -6.21 -8.20 -10.42
N ILE A 27 -6.57 -8.04 -11.69
CA ILE A 27 -6.81 -6.75 -12.36
C ILE A 27 -8.21 -6.20 -11.97
N THR A 28 -9.05 -7.04 -11.39
CA THR A 28 -10.40 -6.66 -10.96
C THR A 28 -10.36 -6.36 -9.46
N PRO A 29 -10.65 -5.12 -9.04
CA PRO A 29 -10.81 -4.81 -7.62
C PRO A 29 -11.96 -5.63 -7.05
N ILE A 30 -11.94 -5.82 -5.73
CA ILE A 30 -13.05 -6.45 -5.01
C ILE A 30 -14.38 -5.80 -5.43
N PRO A 31 -15.33 -6.59 -5.98
CA PRO A 31 -16.44 -6.05 -6.77
C PRO A 31 -17.51 -5.39 -5.90
N ASP A 32 -17.67 -5.84 -4.66
CA ASP A 32 -18.75 -5.43 -3.77
C ASP A 32 -18.24 -5.00 -2.37
N LEU A 33 -19.06 -4.21 -1.69
CA LEU A 33 -18.76 -3.62 -0.39
C LEU A 33 -18.63 -4.66 0.75
N PRO A 34 -19.49 -5.71 0.85
CA PRO A 34 -19.27 -6.82 1.79
C PRO A 34 -17.90 -7.49 1.65
N SER A 35 -17.46 -7.78 0.43
CA SER A 35 -16.15 -8.35 0.18
C SER A 35 -15.02 -7.39 0.58
N LEU A 36 -15.19 -6.07 0.32
CA LEU A 36 -14.21 -5.06 0.73
C LEU A 36 -14.09 -4.96 2.26
N ARG A 37 -15.21 -4.97 2.97
CA ARG A 37 -15.25 -5.01 4.45
C ARG A 37 -14.53 -6.24 4.99
N THR A 38 -14.79 -7.40 4.40
CA THR A 38 -14.15 -8.66 4.76
C THR A 38 -12.64 -8.59 4.56
N TRP A 39 -12.19 -8.11 3.40
CA TRP A 39 -10.78 -7.93 3.11
C TRP A 39 -10.11 -6.99 4.12
N PHE A 40 -10.70 -5.82 4.40
CA PHE A 40 -10.15 -4.86 5.37
C PHE A 40 -10.09 -5.44 6.78
N ALA A 41 -11.11 -6.19 7.19
CA ALA A 41 -11.15 -6.78 8.52
C ALA A 41 -10.06 -7.86 8.70
N THR A 42 -9.78 -8.64 7.66
CA THR A 42 -8.74 -9.66 7.63
C THR A 42 -7.33 -9.06 7.61
N HIS A 43 -7.06 -8.10 6.71
CA HIS A 43 -5.71 -7.57 6.49
C HIS A 43 -5.33 -6.48 7.50
N HIS A 44 -6.32 -5.77 8.05
CA HIS A 44 -6.12 -4.67 8.99
C HIS A 44 -7.02 -4.80 10.22
N PRO A 45 -6.84 -5.84 11.06
CA PRO A 45 -7.75 -6.21 12.16
C PRO A 45 -7.96 -5.13 13.23
N ALA A 46 -7.04 -4.16 13.34
CA ALA A 46 -7.13 -3.05 14.28
C ALA A 46 -7.94 -1.83 13.78
N LEU A 47 -8.48 -1.87 12.55
CA LEU A 47 -9.14 -0.71 11.92
C LEU A 47 -10.64 -0.93 11.68
N ALA A 48 -11.46 0.08 11.91
CA ALA A 48 -12.91 0.03 11.67
C ALA A 48 -13.35 1.29 10.91
N LEU A 49 -13.46 1.19 9.59
CA LEU A 49 -13.74 2.33 8.72
C LEU A 49 -15.18 2.29 8.18
N PRO A 50 -15.91 3.41 8.18
CA PRO A 50 -17.22 3.49 7.52
C PRO A 50 -17.13 3.22 6.00
N ASP A 51 -18.23 2.73 5.41
CA ASP A 51 -18.26 2.31 4.00
C ASP A 51 -17.88 3.41 3.02
N ASN A 52 -18.40 4.62 3.23
CA ASN A 52 -18.07 5.77 2.40
C ASN A 52 -16.57 6.08 2.46
N VAL A 53 -15.93 5.88 3.61
CA VAL A 53 -14.48 6.09 3.78
C VAL A 53 -13.69 4.98 3.11
N LEU A 54 -14.11 3.72 3.26
CA LEU A 54 -13.50 2.57 2.59
C LEU A 54 -13.52 2.75 1.06
N LEU A 55 -14.70 3.06 0.52
CA LEU A 55 -14.88 3.30 -0.92
C LEU A 55 -14.08 4.50 -1.40
N GLN A 56 -14.08 5.60 -0.62
CA GLN A 56 -13.29 6.78 -0.97
C GLN A 56 -11.78 6.50 -0.94
N LEU A 57 -11.28 5.74 0.03
CA LEU A 57 -9.87 5.40 0.20
C LEU A 57 -9.32 4.62 -0.99
N ILE A 58 -10.06 3.60 -1.45
CA ILE A 58 -9.61 2.71 -2.52
C ILE A 58 -9.85 3.28 -3.92
N THR A 59 -10.66 4.33 -4.06
CA THR A 59 -11.04 4.87 -5.38
C THR A 59 -10.13 6.03 -5.82
N HIS A 60 -9.42 5.84 -6.93
CA HIS A 60 -8.62 6.88 -7.58
C HIS A 60 -9.48 7.79 -8.49
N GLU A 61 -9.04 9.04 -8.70
CA GLU A 61 -9.79 10.00 -9.54
C GLU A 61 -9.97 9.54 -11.00
N SER A 62 -9.03 8.74 -11.53
CA SER A 62 -9.13 8.19 -12.90
C SER A 62 -10.29 7.21 -13.09
N HIS A 63 -10.69 6.49 -12.03
CA HIS A 63 -11.84 5.58 -12.08
C HIS A 63 -13.14 6.35 -12.35
N ASN A 64 -13.36 7.42 -11.60
CA ASN A 64 -14.57 8.24 -11.71
C ASN A 64 -14.63 8.98 -13.06
N LEU A 65 -13.49 9.41 -13.60
CA LEU A 65 -13.42 10.04 -14.92
C LEU A 65 -13.82 9.07 -16.03
N ALA A 66 -13.31 7.84 -16.01
CA ALA A 66 -13.67 6.83 -17.01
C ALA A 66 -15.17 6.51 -17.01
N HIS A 67 -15.77 6.35 -15.82
CA HIS A 67 -17.20 6.06 -15.70
C HIS A 67 -18.11 7.22 -16.12
N ARG A 68 -17.68 8.47 -15.91
CA ARG A 68 -18.42 9.66 -16.42
C ARG A 68 -18.51 9.68 -17.96
N HIS A 69 -17.50 9.18 -18.65
CA HIS A 69 -17.50 9.13 -20.12
C HIS A 69 -18.23 7.89 -20.68
N ALA A 70 -18.38 6.82 -19.89
CA ALA A 70 -18.92 5.54 -20.35
C ALA A 70 -20.45 5.39 -20.23
N SER A 71 -21.14 6.16 -19.37
CA SER A 71 -22.61 6.06 -19.25
C SER A 71 -23.26 7.30 -18.61
N PRO A 72 -23.98 8.13 -19.38
CA PRO A 72 -24.78 9.23 -18.84
C PRO A 72 -26.13 8.81 -18.22
N GLN A 73 -26.51 7.53 -18.29
CA GLN A 73 -27.85 7.04 -17.90
C GLN A 73 -27.90 6.02 -16.76
N GLN A 74 -26.75 5.53 -16.25
CA GLN A 74 -26.75 4.63 -15.10
C GLN A 74 -26.66 5.44 -13.82
N GLY A 75 -27.69 5.33 -12.99
CA GLY A 75 -27.84 6.04 -11.73
C GLY A 75 -26.54 6.03 -10.95
N HIS A 76 -26.06 7.23 -10.60
CA HIS A 76 -24.96 7.39 -9.68
C HIS A 76 -25.30 6.64 -8.39
N ASP A 77 -24.60 5.55 -8.12
CA ASP A 77 -24.60 4.98 -6.78
C ASP A 77 -24.17 6.13 -5.85
N ILE A 78 -25.10 6.54 -4.97
CA ILE A 78 -24.98 7.72 -4.12
C ILE A 78 -23.71 7.62 -3.24
N LEU A 79 -23.22 6.40 -3.01
CA LEU A 79 -22.00 6.11 -2.26
C LEU A 79 -20.71 6.34 -3.07
N THR A 80 -20.77 6.39 -4.40
CA THR A 80 -19.61 6.51 -5.31
C THR A 80 -19.60 7.80 -6.15
N ALA A 81 -20.69 8.57 -6.16
CA ALA A 81 -20.82 9.82 -6.91
C ALA A 81 -19.80 10.90 -6.48
N GLY A 82 -18.60 10.86 -7.05
CA GLY A 82 -17.55 11.87 -6.81
C GLY A 82 -16.64 11.61 -5.61
N ALA A 83 -16.79 10.49 -4.90
CA ALA A 83 -15.86 10.11 -3.84
C ALA A 83 -14.58 9.52 -4.45
N HIS A 84 -13.44 10.19 -4.23
CA HIS A 84 -12.12 9.69 -4.60
C HIS A 84 -11.08 10.08 -3.54
N ASN A 85 -9.95 9.39 -3.57
CA ASN A 85 -8.99 9.39 -2.48
C ASN A 85 -8.10 10.65 -2.37
N ARG A 86 -8.32 11.69 -3.19
CA ARG A 86 -7.43 12.87 -3.28
C ARG A 86 -7.29 13.64 -1.97
N ARG A 87 -8.39 13.84 -1.23
CA ARG A 87 -8.36 14.55 0.06
C ARG A 87 -7.68 13.71 1.15
N LEU A 88 -7.99 12.41 1.17
CA LEU A 88 -7.38 11.47 2.09
C LEU A 88 -5.88 11.33 1.83
N SER A 89 -5.45 11.22 0.57
CA SER A 89 -4.04 11.12 0.22
C SER A 89 -3.27 12.39 0.55
N PHE A 90 -3.87 13.57 0.34
CA PHE A 90 -3.26 14.82 0.79
C PHE A 90 -3.03 14.84 2.31
N LEU A 91 -4.04 14.47 3.10
CA LEU A 91 -3.93 14.41 4.56
C LEU A 91 -2.88 13.39 5.00
N GLY A 92 -2.94 12.18 4.45
CA GLY A 92 -2.02 11.11 4.82
C GLY A 92 -0.58 11.38 4.40
N ARG A 93 -0.35 12.04 3.26
CA ARG A 93 1.00 12.50 2.88
C ARG A 93 1.60 13.40 3.94
N ARG A 94 0.84 14.40 4.42
CA ARG A 94 1.32 15.31 5.49
C ARG A 94 1.55 14.56 6.80
N ALA A 95 0.66 13.63 7.14
CA ALA A 95 0.79 12.80 8.33
C ALA A 95 2.05 11.91 8.27
N LEU A 96 2.31 11.24 7.16
CA LEU A 96 3.50 10.41 6.93
C LEU A 96 4.79 11.21 7.14
N HIS A 97 4.88 12.43 6.58
CA HIS A 97 6.04 13.32 6.77
C HIS A 97 6.23 13.68 8.24
N ALA A 98 5.15 14.07 8.92
CA ALA A 98 5.20 14.40 10.34
C ALA A 98 5.63 13.18 11.19
N PHE A 99 5.08 11.99 10.92
CA PHE A 99 5.41 10.78 11.67
C PHE A 99 6.86 10.34 11.46
N LEU A 100 7.36 10.38 10.22
CA LEU A 100 8.77 10.07 9.96
C LEU A 100 9.70 11.08 10.65
N ALA A 101 9.42 12.38 10.56
CA ALA A 101 10.21 13.41 11.22
C ALA A 101 10.22 13.22 12.75
N LEU A 102 9.05 12.97 13.36
CA LEU A 102 8.93 12.72 14.80
C LEU A 102 9.68 11.46 15.23
N PHE A 103 9.62 10.38 14.44
CA PHE A 103 10.39 9.17 14.69
C PHE A 103 11.89 9.45 14.68
N LEU A 104 12.40 10.13 13.65
CA LEU A 104 13.82 10.46 13.53
C LEU A 104 14.29 11.38 14.66
N HIS A 105 13.51 12.39 15.04
CA HIS A 105 13.80 13.21 16.21
C HIS A 105 13.87 12.37 17.49
N GLY A 106 12.94 11.43 17.67
CA GLY A 106 12.96 10.48 18.77
C GLY A 106 14.24 9.64 18.80
N VAL A 107 14.75 9.20 17.63
CA VAL A 107 16.04 8.53 17.53
C VAL A 107 17.17 9.46 18.00
N VAL A 108 17.24 10.69 17.48
CA VAL A 108 18.28 11.68 17.85
C VAL A 108 18.32 11.94 19.37
N SER A 109 17.17 12.07 20.01
CA SER A 109 17.05 12.38 21.44
C SER A 109 17.17 11.17 22.38
N SER A 110 17.25 9.96 21.85
CA SER A 110 17.29 8.73 22.64
C SER A 110 18.71 8.25 22.97
N SER A 111 18.82 7.22 23.82
CA SER A 111 20.08 6.51 24.09
C SER A 111 20.46 5.51 22.98
N THR A 112 19.95 5.67 21.76
CA THR A 112 20.33 4.82 20.61
C THR A 112 21.80 4.99 20.25
N ALA A 113 22.33 4.02 19.51
CA ALA A 113 23.71 4.04 19.04
C ALA A 113 24.04 5.37 18.34
N GLN A 114 25.27 5.87 18.55
CA GLN A 114 25.69 7.17 18.03
C GLN A 114 25.57 7.27 16.51
N GLU A 115 25.82 6.19 15.79
CA GLU A 115 25.67 6.11 14.32
C GLU A 115 24.22 6.34 13.89
N ALA A 116 23.24 5.69 14.53
CA ALA A 116 21.83 5.88 14.24
C ALA A 116 21.38 7.33 14.47
N ARG A 117 21.86 7.95 15.56
CA ARG A 117 21.58 9.36 15.86
C ARG A 117 22.14 10.30 14.80
N ARG A 118 23.38 10.09 14.36
CA ARG A 118 24.01 10.90 13.29
C ARG A 118 23.24 10.77 11.98
N ALA A 119 22.94 9.54 11.56
CA ALA A 119 22.19 9.32 10.33
C ALA A 119 20.77 9.93 10.37
N ALA A 120 20.06 9.81 11.50
CA ALA A 120 18.75 10.43 11.67
C ALA A 120 18.83 11.97 11.61
N ASP A 121 19.84 12.56 12.25
CA ASP A 121 20.07 14.01 12.24
C ASP A 121 20.49 14.52 10.85
N GLU A 122 21.27 13.75 10.09
CA GLU A 122 21.61 14.05 8.70
C GLU A 122 20.37 14.04 7.79
N ILE A 123 19.50 13.04 7.92
CA ILE A 123 18.22 12.99 7.20
C ILE A 123 17.35 14.20 7.55
N LEU A 124 17.25 14.56 8.83
CA LEU A 124 16.44 15.70 9.29
C LEU A 124 16.98 17.05 8.82
N ARG A 125 18.30 17.18 8.65
CA ARG A 125 18.95 18.41 8.16
C ARG A 125 18.94 18.54 6.64
N SER A 126 18.70 17.44 5.91
CA SER A 126 18.57 17.48 4.46
C SER A 126 17.21 18.12 4.05
N PRO A 127 17.21 19.11 3.14
CA PRO A 127 15.98 19.81 2.75
C PRO A 127 14.91 18.92 2.12
N ASP A 128 15.30 17.85 1.43
CA ASP A 128 14.45 17.02 0.57
C ASP A 128 14.46 15.53 0.95
N ALA A 129 15.28 15.10 1.92
CA ALA A 129 15.40 13.68 2.25
C ALA A 129 14.06 13.04 2.65
N LEU A 130 13.20 13.74 3.41
CA LEU A 130 11.89 13.20 3.77
C LEU A 130 10.99 13.01 2.53
N ASP A 131 11.01 13.96 1.59
CA ASP A 131 10.24 13.88 0.34
C ASP A 131 10.74 12.74 -0.55
N VAL A 132 12.06 12.51 -0.58
CA VAL A 132 12.67 11.40 -1.31
C VAL A 132 12.29 10.05 -0.68
N ILE A 133 12.41 9.92 0.64
CA ILE A 133 12.10 8.71 1.39
C ILE A 133 10.61 8.36 1.26
N LEU A 134 9.73 9.36 1.32
CA LEU A 134 8.27 9.22 1.26
C LEU A 134 7.69 9.49 -0.13
N HIS A 135 8.51 9.49 -1.18
CA HIS A 135 8.04 9.78 -2.53
C HIS A 135 6.92 8.81 -2.91
N THR A 136 5.81 9.33 -3.47
CA THR A 136 4.59 8.54 -3.73
C THR A 136 4.87 7.25 -4.51
N GLY A 137 5.75 7.29 -5.53
CA GLY A 137 6.12 6.08 -6.28
C GLY A 137 6.92 5.05 -5.47
N ARG A 138 7.71 5.48 -4.47
CA ARG A 138 8.45 4.60 -3.55
C ARG A 138 7.51 3.96 -2.54
N LEU A 139 6.59 4.75 -1.99
CA LEU A 139 5.52 4.25 -1.13
C LEU A 139 4.67 3.21 -1.85
N GLY A 140 4.41 3.43 -3.13
CA GLY A 140 3.66 2.49 -3.96
C GLY A 140 4.46 1.31 -4.49
N ASP A 141 5.74 1.15 -4.18
CA ASP A 141 6.49 -0.06 -4.52
C ASP A 141 6.37 -1.09 -3.39
N ARG A 142 7.40 -1.22 -2.55
CA ARG A 142 7.45 -2.24 -1.49
C ARG A 142 6.44 -1.99 -0.37
N PRO A 143 6.25 -0.77 0.19
CA PRO A 143 5.28 -0.54 1.26
C PRO A 143 3.83 -0.80 0.82
N GLY A 144 3.43 -0.27 -0.35
CA GLY A 144 2.09 -0.46 -0.89
C GLY A 144 1.79 -1.92 -1.22
N ARG A 145 2.78 -2.67 -1.73
CA ARG A 145 2.67 -4.11 -1.96
C ARG A 145 2.56 -4.91 -0.66
N ALA A 146 3.29 -4.51 0.39
CA ALA A 146 3.23 -5.17 1.69
C ALA A 146 1.85 -5.03 2.36
N LEU A 147 1.09 -3.99 2.01
CA LEU A 147 -0.31 -3.81 2.41
C LEU A 147 -1.31 -4.42 1.41
N GLU A 148 -0.84 -5.05 0.33
CA GLU A 148 -1.66 -5.72 -0.68
C GLU A 148 -2.73 -4.83 -1.34
N LEU A 149 -2.50 -3.51 -1.39
CA LEU A 149 -3.48 -2.52 -1.83
C LEU A 149 -3.91 -2.67 -3.30
N GLU A 150 -3.08 -3.33 -4.12
CA GLU A 150 -3.44 -3.67 -5.50
C GLU A 150 -4.70 -4.53 -5.61
N GLN A 151 -5.06 -5.30 -4.57
CA GLN A 151 -6.22 -6.18 -4.59
C GLN A 151 -7.56 -5.42 -4.51
N VAL A 152 -7.53 -4.20 -3.98
CA VAL A 152 -8.76 -3.43 -3.67
C VAL A 152 -8.86 -2.10 -4.41
N MET A 153 -7.74 -1.56 -4.91
CA MET A 153 -7.73 -0.24 -5.55
C MET A 153 -8.59 -0.18 -6.83
N ARG A 154 -9.41 0.86 -6.95
CA ARG A 154 -10.22 1.15 -8.14
C ARG A 154 -9.57 2.28 -8.93
N TRP A 155 -9.08 1.97 -10.13
CA TRP A 155 -8.43 2.92 -11.01
C TRP A 155 -8.58 2.51 -12.47
N THR A 156 -8.37 3.47 -13.37
CA THR A 156 -8.31 3.23 -14.82
C THR A 156 -6.87 3.44 -15.30
N PRO A 157 -6.24 2.44 -15.95
CA PRO A 157 -4.94 2.58 -16.59
C PRO A 157 -4.94 3.62 -17.73
N ALA A 158 -3.80 4.27 -17.95
CA ALA A 158 -3.70 5.35 -18.94
C ALA A 158 -3.63 4.85 -20.41
N HIS A 159 -3.28 3.59 -20.64
CA HIS A 159 -3.15 3.00 -21.98
C HIS A 159 -3.93 1.69 -22.04
N SER A 160 -4.44 1.31 -23.22
CA SER A 160 -5.18 0.05 -23.40
C SER A 160 -4.27 -1.16 -23.18
N GLU A 161 -4.87 -2.28 -22.74
CA GLU A 161 -4.16 -3.54 -22.42
C GLU A 161 -3.32 -4.12 -23.57
N GLN A 162 -3.52 -3.61 -24.79
CA GLN A 162 -2.86 -4.07 -26.02
C GLN A 162 -1.37 -3.67 -26.09
N GLU A 163 -0.94 -2.70 -25.28
CA GLU A 163 0.47 -2.33 -25.17
C GLU A 163 1.15 -3.13 -24.04
N ARG A 164 2.11 -4.00 -24.38
CA ARG A 164 2.94 -4.71 -23.38
C ARG A 164 3.56 -3.69 -22.41
N GLY A 165 3.28 -3.84 -21.11
CA GLY A 165 3.79 -2.95 -20.06
C GLY A 165 2.92 -1.73 -19.75
N ALA A 166 1.78 -1.54 -20.42
CA ALA A 166 0.82 -0.49 -20.08
C ALA A 166 0.31 -0.57 -18.62
N HIS A 167 0.23 -1.79 -18.07
CA HIS A 167 -0.26 -2.06 -16.72
C HIS A 167 0.70 -1.64 -15.61
N ASP A 168 2.01 -1.62 -15.88
CA ASP A 168 3.02 -1.18 -14.91
C ASP A 168 3.14 0.36 -14.88
N ARG A 169 2.73 1.04 -15.96
CA ARG A 169 2.80 2.50 -16.08
C ARG A 169 1.70 3.16 -15.24
N GLY A 170 2.08 3.55 -14.03
CA GLY A 170 1.23 4.28 -13.09
C GLY A 170 0.82 3.47 -11.87
N LEU A 171 1.00 2.14 -11.87
CA LEU A 171 0.65 1.27 -10.74
C LEU A 171 1.26 1.76 -9.43
N TYR A 172 2.57 2.02 -9.41
CA TYR A 172 3.25 2.51 -8.20
C TYR A 172 2.74 3.89 -7.77
N THR A 173 2.43 4.78 -8.71
CA THR A 173 1.86 6.09 -8.37
C THR A 173 0.46 5.95 -7.76
N ILE A 174 -0.39 5.11 -8.34
CA ILE A 174 -1.76 4.87 -7.84
C ILE A 174 -1.72 4.17 -6.49
N ARG A 175 -0.97 3.09 -6.37
CA ARG A 175 -0.83 2.35 -5.11
C ARG A 175 -0.22 3.21 -4.02
N GLY A 176 0.76 4.05 -4.36
CA GLY A 176 1.33 5.04 -3.45
C GLY A 176 0.31 6.06 -2.97
N ARG A 177 -0.51 6.61 -3.87
CA ARG A 177 -1.64 7.49 -3.51
C ARG A 177 -2.67 6.78 -2.63
N THR A 178 -2.96 5.51 -2.90
CA THR A 178 -3.87 4.70 -2.07
C THR A 178 -3.28 4.46 -0.68
N LEU A 179 -1.96 4.22 -0.56
CA LEU A 179 -1.28 4.13 0.74
C LEU A 179 -1.33 5.45 1.52
N GLU A 180 -1.06 6.57 0.85
CA GLU A 180 -1.24 7.89 1.45
C GLU A 180 -2.69 8.06 1.93
N ALA A 181 -3.68 7.70 1.11
CA ALA A 181 -5.08 7.77 1.50
C ALA A 181 -5.45 6.82 2.65
N PHE A 182 -4.82 5.65 2.73
CA PHE A 182 -4.98 4.71 3.82
C PHE A 182 -4.60 5.33 5.16
N ILE A 183 -3.42 5.95 5.25
CA ILE A 183 -3.03 6.70 6.46
C ILE A 183 -3.94 7.91 6.68
N GLY A 184 -4.33 8.62 5.63
CA GLY A 184 -5.25 9.75 5.74
C GLY A 184 -6.62 9.37 6.29
N ALA A 185 -7.16 8.21 5.91
CA ALA A 185 -8.43 7.69 6.42
C ALA A 185 -8.34 7.31 7.89
N ILE A 186 -7.27 6.63 8.30
CA ILE A 186 -7.04 6.30 9.71
C ILE A 186 -6.90 7.58 10.52
N TYR A 187 -6.13 8.55 10.03
CA TYR A 187 -5.98 9.84 10.69
C TYR A 187 -7.33 10.54 10.85
N HIS A 188 -8.16 10.56 9.81
CA HIS A 188 -9.47 11.19 9.84
C HIS A 188 -10.43 10.49 10.81
N GLN A 189 -10.48 9.15 10.82
CA GLN A 189 -11.48 8.39 11.58
C GLN A 189 -11.05 8.05 13.01
N HIS A 190 -9.75 7.88 13.23
CA HIS A 190 -9.20 7.33 14.47
C HIS A 190 -8.07 8.20 15.06
N GLY A 191 -7.73 9.32 14.42
CA GLY A 191 -6.78 10.29 14.91
C GLY A 191 -5.31 9.92 14.67
N ALA A 192 -4.44 10.84 15.11
CA ALA A 192 -3.01 10.77 14.81
C ALA A 192 -2.29 9.57 15.44
N ASN A 193 -2.70 9.14 16.65
CA ASN A 193 -2.01 8.08 17.37
C ASN A 193 -2.10 6.74 16.63
N LEU A 194 -3.31 6.32 16.26
CA LEU A 194 -3.51 5.07 15.53
C LEU A 194 -2.88 5.10 14.13
N ALA A 195 -2.95 6.26 13.47
CA ALA A 195 -2.31 6.45 12.16
C ALA A 195 -0.77 6.33 12.26
N SER A 196 -0.17 6.91 13.30
CA SER A 196 1.28 6.83 13.54
C SER A 196 1.72 5.41 13.89
N GLN A 197 0.99 4.73 14.77
CA GLN A 197 1.26 3.32 15.10
C GLN A 197 1.19 2.42 13.86
N THR A 198 0.16 2.63 13.02
CA THR A 198 0.01 1.90 11.76
C THR A 198 1.18 2.16 10.81
N PHE A 199 1.59 3.42 10.67
CA PHE A 199 2.75 3.79 9.86
C PHE A 199 4.02 3.08 10.34
N HIS A 200 4.34 3.14 11.63
CA HIS A 200 5.55 2.51 12.16
C HIS A 200 5.52 0.97 12.09
N ALA A 201 4.37 0.36 12.33
CA ALA A 201 4.24 -1.10 12.37
C ALA A 201 4.25 -1.76 10.98
N HIS A 202 3.66 -1.09 9.98
CA HIS A 202 3.31 -1.72 8.70
C HIS A 202 3.82 -0.98 7.45
N ILE A 203 4.35 0.24 7.56
CA ILE A 203 4.81 1.02 6.40
C ILE A 203 6.30 1.32 6.50
N LEU A 204 6.73 1.97 7.58
CA LEU A 204 8.12 2.39 7.80
C LEU A 204 9.16 1.26 7.58
N PRO A 205 8.94 0.02 8.06
CA PRO A 205 9.91 -1.07 7.87
C PRO A 205 10.07 -1.54 6.42
N HIS A 206 9.16 -1.15 5.54
CA HIS A 206 9.15 -1.54 4.13
C HIS A 206 9.68 -0.45 3.20
N ILE A 207 10.00 0.73 3.74
CA ILE A 207 10.59 1.83 2.96
C ILE A 207 12.06 1.51 2.69
N ASP A 208 12.43 1.44 1.42
CA ASP A 208 13.78 1.15 0.94
C ASP A 208 14.49 2.38 0.35
N ALA A 209 13.84 3.55 0.42
CA ALA A 209 14.33 4.82 -0.11
C ALA A 209 15.24 5.60 0.86
N PHE A 210 15.64 4.98 1.98
CA PHE A 210 16.66 5.54 2.87
C PHE A 210 18.03 5.60 2.17
N PRO A 211 18.93 6.53 2.56
CA PRO A 211 20.28 6.61 1.99
C PRO A 211 21.02 5.25 1.98
N PRO A 212 21.77 4.90 0.91
CA PRO A 212 22.43 3.60 0.80
C PRO A 212 23.40 3.26 1.93
N ASP A 213 23.98 4.28 2.55
CA ASP A 213 24.91 4.24 3.68
C ASP A 213 24.21 4.27 5.05
N THR A 214 22.88 4.12 5.08
CA THR A 214 22.11 4.07 6.33
C THR A 214 22.65 2.98 7.27
N PRO A 215 23.10 3.33 8.50
CA PRO A 215 23.71 2.39 9.40
C PRO A 215 22.70 1.33 9.88
N ARG A 216 23.18 0.11 10.12
CA ARG A 216 22.36 -1.00 10.66
C ARG A 216 21.63 -0.62 11.95
N THR A 217 22.25 0.20 12.77
CA THR A 217 21.67 0.68 14.04
C THR A 217 20.42 1.54 13.85
N LEU A 218 20.29 2.28 12.74
CA LEU A 218 19.04 2.99 12.41
C LEU A 218 17.94 2.02 11.98
N TRP A 219 18.30 1.00 11.19
CA TRP A 219 17.37 -0.08 10.83
C TRP A 219 16.88 -0.86 12.05
N ASP A 220 17.75 -1.09 13.03
CA ASP A 220 17.37 -1.76 14.28
C ASP A 220 16.42 -0.88 15.11
N ALA A 221 16.60 0.45 15.11
CA ALA A 221 15.65 1.37 15.73
C ALA A 221 14.28 1.37 15.03
N ILE A 222 14.25 1.30 13.69
CA ILE A 222 13.01 1.17 12.91
C ILE A 222 12.28 -0.13 13.27
N LYS A 223 13.00 -1.26 13.31
CA LYS A 223 12.43 -2.57 13.67
C LYS A 223 11.88 -2.56 15.10
N ALA A 224 12.67 -2.07 16.06
CA ALA A 224 12.26 -1.97 17.45
C ALA A 224 10.99 -1.13 17.60
N ARG A 225 10.89 -0.01 16.89
CA ARG A 225 9.68 0.82 16.90
C ARG A 225 8.48 0.10 16.28
N ALA A 226 8.68 -0.60 15.17
CA ALA A 226 7.64 -1.38 14.52
C ALA A 226 7.08 -2.48 15.44
N ASP A 227 7.94 -3.15 16.20
CA ASP A 227 7.53 -4.21 17.14
C ASP A 227 6.78 -3.68 18.35
N VAL A 228 7.11 -2.48 18.82
CA VAL A 228 6.33 -1.77 19.86
C VAL A 228 4.93 -1.46 19.33
N ASP A 229 4.82 -0.80 18.18
CA ASP A 229 3.52 -0.36 17.68
C ASP A 229 2.67 -1.52 17.17
N ARG A 230 3.26 -2.61 16.66
CA ARG A 230 2.50 -3.82 16.30
C ARG A 230 1.83 -4.46 17.51
N ARG A 231 2.48 -4.48 18.67
CA ARG A 231 1.86 -4.96 19.91
C ARG A 231 0.71 -4.05 20.34
N ALA A 232 0.91 -2.74 20.29
CA ALA A 232 -0.16 -1.78 20.60
C ALA A 232 -1.39 -1.94 19.67
N LEU A 233 -1.17 -2.24 18.39
CA LEU A 233 -2.27 -2.51 17.44
C LEU A 233 -3.04 -3.80 17.75
N VAL A 234 -2.37 -4.83 18.28
CA VAL A 234 -3.05 -6.07 18.71
C VAL A 234 -4.04 -5.79 19.84
N ASP A 235 -3.66 -4.97 20.80
CA ASP A 235 -4.54 -4.61 21.93
C ASP A 235 -5.80 -3.84 21.49
N LEU A 236 -5.74 -3.16 20.33
CA LEU A 236 -6.86 -2.43 19.75
C LEU A 236 -7.82 -3.29 18.91
N GLN A 237 -7.48 -4.55 18.63
CA GLN A 237 -8.31 -5.42 17.79
C GLN A 237 -9.69 -5.68 18.39
N ALA A 238 -9.78 -5.87 19.71
CA ALA A 238 -11.06 -6.10 20.39
C ALA A 238 -11.98 -4.88 20.28
N TRP A 239 -11.44 -3.67 20.46
CA TRP A 239 -12.17 -2.42 20.25
C TRP A 239 -12.63 -2.30 18.79
N ALA A 240 -11.74 -2.57 17.83
CA ALA A 240 -12.06 -2.49 16.41
C ALA A 240 -13.16 -3.49 16.02
N GLN A 241 -13.15 -4.70 16.59
CA GLN A 241 -14.18 -5.70 16.37
C GLN A 241 -15.56 -5.20 16.82
N GLY A 242 -15.66 -4.62 18.02
CA GLY A 242 -16.91 -3.99 18.48
C GLY A 242 -17.36 -2.87 17.54
N LYS A 243 -16.43 -2.00 17.12
CA LYS A 243 -16.76 -0.88 16.24
C LYS A 243 -17.23 -1.32 14.84
N ARG A 244 -16.69 -2.42 14.32
CA ARG A 244 -17.11 -3.01 13.03
C ARG A 244 -18.55 -3.52 13.07
N VAL A 245 -18.99 -4.09 14.19
CA VAL A 245 -20.39 -4.49 14.38
C VAL A 245 -21.31 -3.27 14.26
N GLU A 246 -20.96 -2.16 14.92
CA GLU A 246 -21.72 -0.90 14.82
C GLU A 246 -21.76 -0.35 13.38
N LEU A 247 -20.68 -0.53 12.62
CA LEU A 247 -20.58 -0.12 11.21
C LEU A 247 -21.21 -1.13 10.23
N GLY A 248 -21.86 -2.18 10.75
CA GLY A 248 -22.57 -3.16 9.93
C GLY A 248 -21.67 -4.12 9.16
N TYR A 249 -20.42 -4.33 9.59
CA TYR A 249 -19.58 -5.39 9.02
C TYR A 249 -20.28 -6.74 9.24
N GLY A 250 -20.46 -7.51 8.17
CA GLY A 250 -21.14 -8.81 8.25
C GLY A 250 -20.35 -9.85 9.03
N SER A 251 -21.01 -10.93 9.47
CA SER A 251 -20.41 -11.99 10.30
C SER A 251 -19.13 -12.60 9.70
N ALA A 252 -18.99 -12.65 8.38
CA ALA A 252 -17.78 -13.14 7.71
C ALA A 252 -16.57 -12.22 7.88
N ALA A 253 -16.79 -10.90 7.95
CA ALA A 253 -15.75 -9.91 8.23
C ALA A 253 -15.41 -9.81 9.73
N LEU A 254 -16.27 -10.33 10.62
CA LEU A 254 -16.09 -10.29 12.07
C LEU A 254 -15.46 -11.57 12.63
N ALA A 255 -15.30 -12.61 11.79
CA ALA A 255 -14.55 -13.80 12.15
C ALA A 255 -13.08 -13.41 12.35
N SER A 256 -12.61 -13.46 13.60
CA SER A 256 -11.19 -13.32 13.93
C SER A 256 -10.38 -14.33 13.13
N PRO A 257 -9.13 -14.03 12.69
CA PRO A 257 -8.27 -15.04 12.11
C PRO A 257 -7.95 -16.07 13.19
N ALA A 258 -8.80 -17.09 13.31
CA ALA A 258 -8.50 -18.27 14.07
C ALA A 258 -7.22 -18.87 13.46
N GLN A 259 -6.22 -19.02 14.32
CA GLN A 259 -4.92 -19.62 14.04
C GLN A 259 -5.06 -20.82 13.10
N GLY A 260 -4.71 -20.62 11.83
CA GLY A 260 -4.77 -21.64 10.80
C GLY A 260 -3.46 -22.40 10.72
N LYS A 261 -3.38 -23.46 11.53
CA LYS A 261 -2.69 -24.75 11.34
C LYS A 261 -1.35 -24.77 10.58
N GLN A 262 -0.31 -25.20 11.32
CA GLN A 262 0.75 -26.03 10.77
C GLN A 262 0.12 -27.16 9.95
N VAL A 263 0.52 -27.27 8.69
CA VAL A 263 0.36 -28.48 7.90
C VAL A 263 1.74 -29.13 7.92
N GLU A 264 1.79 -30.32 8.54
CA GLU A 264 2.90 -31.27 8.47
C GLU A 264 3.25 -31.64 7.03
#